data_AF-A0A2H0DL03-F1
#
_entry.id   AF-A0A2H0DL03-F1
#
_cell.length_a   1.000
_cell.length_b   1.000
_cell.length_c   1.000
_cell.angle_alpha   90.00
_cell.angle_beta   90.00
_cell.angle_gamma   90.00
#
_symmetry.space_group_name_H-M   'P 1'
#
loop_
_entity.id
_entity.type
_entity.pdbx_description
1 polymer ?
#
loop_
_entity_poly.entity_id
_entity_poly.type
_entity_poly.pdbx_seq_one_letter_code
_entity_poly.pdbx_strand_id
1 'polypeptide(L)' 'MEEKRLLSVDELSAYLSLPKSTIYSWVSMRRIPGVVRLGRALRFEKQAIDRWIDAEKTRA' A
#
# COMPACT_ATOMS: atom_id res chain seq x y z
N MET A 1 -18.73 -0.67 13.90
CA MET A 1 -18.71 -0.46 12.43
C MET A 1 -17.30 -0.78 11.99
N GLU A 2 -17.09 -1.90 11.30
CA GLU A 2 -15.77 -2.47 11.01
C GLU A 2 -14.93 -1.50 10.16
N GLU A 3 -13.98 -0.80 10.78
CA GLU A 3 -12.99 0.03 10.07
C GLU A 3 -12.13 -0.91 9.21
N LYS A 4 -12.46 -1.01 7.91
CA LYS A 4 -11.61 -1.65 6.91
C LYS A 4 -10.32 -0.82 6.74
N ARG A 5 -9.38 -0.94 7.68
CA ARG A 5 -8.06 -0.27 7.66
C ARG A 5 -7.10 -0.84 6.60
N LEU A 6 -7.52 -1.92 5.93
CA LEU A 6 -6.73 -2.72 5.01
C LEU A 6 -7.23 -2.60 3.57
N LEU A 7 -6.51 -1.81 2.77
CA LEU A 7 -6.70 -1.67 1.33
C LEU A 7 -6.26 -2.94 0.61
N SER A 8 -6.99 -3.34 -0.42
CA SER A 8 -6.52 -4.31 -1.40
C SER A 8 -5.54 -3.68 -2.39
N VAL A 9 -4.87 -4.50 -3.22
CA VAL A 9 -3.99 -4.00 -4.28
C VAL A 9 -4.73 -3.10 -5.28
N ASP A 10 -6.01 -3.39 -5.52
CA ASP A 10 -6.90 -2.61 -6.37
C ASP A 10 -7.20 -1.23 -5.77
N GLU A 11 -7.56 -1.19 -4.48
CA GLU A 11 -7.80 0.08 -3.79
C GLU A 11 -6.53 0.90 -3.67
N LEU A 12 -5.38 0.28 -3.40
CA LEU A 12 -4.10 0.96 -3.36
C LEU A 12 -3.70 1.52 -4.73
N SER A 13 -4.00 0.78 -5.80
CA SER A 13 -3.79 1.21 -7.19
C SER A 13 -4.61 2.45 -7.52
N ALA A 14 -5.89 2.46 -7.14
CA ALA A 14 -6.75 3.63 -7.27
C ALA A 14 -6.27 4.80 -6.38
N TYR A 15 -5.84 4.51 -5.15
CA TYR A 15 -5.41 5.52 -4.19
C TYR A 15 -4.15 6.27 -4.63
N LEU A 16 -3.15 5.53 -5.10
CA LEU A 16 -1.88 6.09 -5.58
C LEU A 16 -1.94 6.53 -7.05
N SER A 17 -3.02 6.20 -7.76
CA SER A 17 -3.10 6.31 -9.22
C SER A 17 -1.94 5.60 -9.93
N LEU A 18 -1.52 4.45 -9.40
CA LEU A 18 -0.41 3.65 -9.93
C LEU A 18 -0.91 2.31 -10.43
N PRO A 19 -0.32 1.76 -11.51
CA PRO A 19 -0.70 0.44 -11.99
C PRO A 19 -0.30 -0.64 -10.97
N LYS A 20 -1.12 -1.70 -10.90
CA LYS A 20 -0.89 -2.84 -9.99
C LYS A 20 0.51 -3.44 -10.16
N SER A 21 1.06 -3.44 -11.38
CA SER A 21 2.43 -3.90 -11.67
C SER A 21 3.47 -3.12 -10.86
N THR A 22 3.35 -1.79 -10.77
CA THR A 22 4.22 -0.95 -9.94
C THR A 22 4.09 -1.30 -8.47
N ILE A 23 2.86 -1.52 -7.99
CA ILE A 23 2.62 -1.92 -6.60
C ILE A 23 3.27 -3.29 -6.31
N TYR A 24 3.11 -4.29 -7.17
CA TYR A 24 3.77 -5.58 -7.02
C TYR A 24 5.31 -5.45 -7.01
N SER A 25 5.85 -4.61 -7.89
CA SER A 25 7.29 -4.29 -7.91
C SER A 25 7.74 -3.61 -6.62
N TRP A 26 6.94 -2.71 -6.03
CA TRP A 26 7.28 -2.07 -4.76
C TRP A 26 7.18 -3.02 -3.57
N VAL A 27 6.21 -3.94 -3.60
CA VAL A 27 6.09 -5.03 -2.62
C VAL A 27 7.30 -5.96 -2.69
N SER A 28 7.73 -6.34 -3.91
CA SER A 28 8.91 -7.20 -4.09
C SER A 28 10.21 -6.50 -3.68
N MET A 29 10.33 -5.20 -3.97
CA MET A 29 11.44 -4.36 -3.53
C MET A 29 11.37 -3.97 -2.04
N ARG A 30 10.33 -4.37 -1.31
CA ARG A 30 10.08 -3.95 0.09
C ARG A 30 10.11 -2.42 0.29
N ARG A 31 9.78 -1.64 -0.74
CA ARG A 31 9.72 -0.17 -0.68
C ARG A 31 8.48 0.33 0.03
N ILE A 32 7.40 -0.46 0.02
CA ILE A 32 6.10 -0.07 0.56
C ILE A 32 5.84 -0.75 1.93
N PRO A 33 5.56 0.01 3.00
CA PRO A 33 5.25 -0.55 4.31
C PRO A 33 3.76 -0.89 4.45
N GLY A 34 3.39 -1.60 5.52
CA GLY A 34 2.00 -1.94 5.81
C GLY A 34 1.44 -3.10 4.99
N VAL A 35 2.29 -3.89 4.33
CA VAL A 35 1.88 -5.08 3.58
C VAL A 35 1.57 -6.22 4.56
N VAL A 36 0.28 -6.49 4.72
CA VAL A 36 -0.25 -7.62 5.49
C VAL A 36 -0.58 -8.75 4.53
N ARG A 37 0.09 -9.90 4.70
CA ARG A 37 -0.14 -11.09 3.88
C ARG A 37 -1.22 -11.95 4.55
N LEU A 38 -2.41 -11.97 3.95
CA LEU A 38 -3.55 -12.76 4.41
C LEU A 38 -3.77 -13.93 3.44
N GLY A 39 -3.02 -15.00 3.67
CA GLY A 39 -3.01 -16.18 2.79
C GLY A 39 -2.56 -15.83 1.38
N ARG A 40 -3.47 -15.96 0.40
CA ARG A 40 -3.24 -15.60 -1.02
C ARG A 40 -3.46 -14.12 -1.32
N ALA A 41 -4.10 -13.37 -0.42
CA ALA A 41 -4.38 -11.96 -0.64
C ALA A 41 -3.35 -11.07 0.05
N LEU A 42 -2.92 -10.02 -0.65
CA LEU A 42 -2.15 -8.92 -0.07
C LEU A 42 -3.10 -7.81 0.36
N ARG A 43 -2.92 -7.34 1.59
CA ARG A 43 -3.62 -6.20 2.16
C ARG A 43 -2.61 -5.14 2.56
N PHE A 44 -3.02 -3.89 2.50
CA PHE A 44 -2.19 -2.72 2.73
C PHE A 44 -2.84 -1.84 3.77
N GLU A 45 -2.15 -1.60 4.88
CA GLU A 45 -2.68 -0.73 5.92
C GLU A 45 -2.63 0.74 5.49
N LYS A 46 -3.79 1.37 5.31
CA LYS A 46 -3.89 2.75 4.79
C LYS A 46 -3.04 3.73 5.60
N GLN A 47 -3.07 3.65 6.92
CA GLN A 47 -2.28 4.55 7.78
C GLN A 47 -0.77 4.37 7.62
N ALA A 48 -0.30 3.14 7.38
CA ALA A 48 1.12 2.89 7.13
C ALA A 48 1.53 3.46 5.77
N ILE A 49 0.68 3.28 4.76
CA ILE A 49 0.85 3.85 3.42
C ILE A 49 0.87 5.37 3.47
N ASP A 50 -0.08 6.00 4.15
CA ASP A 50 -0.16 7.47 4.26
C ASP A 50 1.09 8.06 4.89
N ARG A 51 1.55 7.50 6.01
CA ARG A 51 2.80 7.93 6.67
C ARG A 51 4.02 7.75 5.78
N TRP A 52 4.05 6.69 4.98
CA TRP A 52 5.13 6.45 4.04
C TRP A 52 5.14 7.44 2.88
N ILE A 53 3.97 7.73 2.29
CA ILE A 53 3.86 8.75 1.25
C ILE A 53 4.32 10.11 1.77
N ASP A 54 3.92 10.46 3.00
CA ASP A 54 4.30 11.72 3.63
C ASP A 54 5.81 11.83 3.89
N ALA A 55 6.42 10.72 4.31
CA ALA A 55 7.86 10.62 4.46
C ALA A 55 8.61 10.72 3.11
N GLU A 56 8.10 10.13 2.04
CA GLU A 56 8.70 10.21 0.70
C GLU A 56 8.52 11.61 0.09
N LYS A 57 7.37 12.27 0.31
CA LYS A 57 7.11 13.66 -0.10
C LYS A 57 8.07 14.66 0.54
N THR A 58 8.41 14.45 1.81
CA THR A 58 9.32 15.33 2.57
C THR A 58 10.77 15.22 2.08
N ARG A 59 11.09 14.18 1.31
CA ARG A 59 12.44 13.91 0.79
C ARG A 59 12.69 14.49 -0.61
N ALA A 60 11.70 15.19 -1.17
CA ALA A 60 11.77 15.85 -2.48
C ALA A 60 12.09 17.35 -2.36
#